data_AF-A0A955BTC4-F1
#
_entry.id   AF-A0A955BTC4-F1
#
_cell.length_a   1.000
_cell.length_b   1.000
_cell.length_c   1.000
_cell.angle_alpha   90.00
_cell.angle_beta   90.00
_cell.angle_gamma   90.00
#
_symmetry.space_group_name_H-M   'P 1'
#
loop_
_entity.id
_entity.type
_entity.pdbx_description
1 polymer ?
#
loop_
_entity_poly.entity_id
_entity_poly.type
_entity_poly.pdbx_seq_one_letter_code
_entity_poly.pdbx_strand_id
1 'polypeptide(L)'
;MDSAEYPSLLALMRAHSQLASDARRIERVVDGYLADGRFDHVERLFRAATVDDWQAISLAARQLAQPVAEEPAPEVAAAARELVRTIRRNRPTRRSAVLLGELLQACRTLQERRRAAS
;
A
#
# COMPACT_ATOMS: atom_id res chain seq x y z
N MET A 1 -17.73 -30.07 -24.02
CA MET A 1 -17.10 -28.84 -24.52
C MET A 1 -17.93 -27.71 -23.98
N ASP A 2 -17.46 -27.07 -22.91
CA ASP A 2 -18.23 -26.02 -22.24
C ASP A 2 -18.10 -24.71 -23.02
N SER A 3 -19.25 -24.21 -23.47
CA SER A 3 -19.39 -22.93 -24.14
C SER A 3 -18.94 -21.81 -23.21
N ALA A 4 -17.95 -21.04 -23.64
CA ALA A 4 -17.63 -19.77 -23.01
C ALA A 4 -18.85 -18.83 -23.11
N GLU A 5 -19.63 -18.73 -22.02
CA GLU A 5 -20.71 -17.77 -21.91
C GLU A 5 -20.14 -16.35 -22.02
N TYR A 6 -20.37 -15.71 -23.16
CA TYR A 6 -20.06 -14.30 -23.33
C TYR A 6 -20.99 -13.46 -22.44
N PRO A 7 -20.45 -12.54 -21.63
CA PRO A 7 -21.28 -11.72 -20.75
C PRO A 7 -22.21 -10.82 -21.56
N SER A 8 -23.46 -10.67 -21.09
CA SER A 8 -24.44 -9.81 -21.75
C SER A 8 -24.00 -8.35 -21.77
N LEU A 9 -24.42 -7.60 -22.79
CA LEU A 9 -24.10 -6.18 -22.95
C LEU A 9 -24.48 -5.35 -21.71
N LEU A 10 -25.59 -5.71 -21.07
CA LEU A 10 -26.07 -5.10 -19.82
C LEU A 10 -25.12 -5.38 -18.65
N ALA A 11 -24.56 -6.59 -18.55
CA ALA A 11 -23.56 -6.94 -17.53
C ALA A 11 -22.26 -6.14 -17.75
N LEU A 12 -21.84 -5.98 -19.00
CA LEU A 12 -20.69 -5.14 -19.38
C LEU A 12 -20.91 -3.67 -19.01
N MET A 13 -22.08 -3.10 -19.30
CA MET A 13 -22.40 -1.72 -18.94
C MET A 13 -22.43 -1.49 -17.41
N ARG A 14 -22.99 -2.45 -16.65
CA ARG A 14 -22.99 -2.40 -15.18
C ARG A 14 -21.58 -2.49 -14.62
N ALA A 15 -20.76 -3.39 -15.14
CA ALA A 15 -19.35 -3.50 -14.77
C ALA A 15 -18.59 -2.19 -15.08
N HIS A 16 -18.85 -1.57 -16.24
CA HIS A 16 -18.22 -0.32 -16.63
C HIS A 16 -18.63 0.86 -15.73
N SER A 17 -19.92 0.96 -15.40
CA SER A 17 -20.45 1.93 -14.42
C SER A 17 -19.80 1.75 -13.05
N GLN A 18 -19.69 0.51 -12.60
CA GLN A 18 -19.08 0.17 -11.31
C GLN A 18 -17.59 0.54 -11.31
N LEU A 19 -16.85 0.16 -12.36
CA LEU A 19 -15.45 0.53 -12.55
C LEU A 19 -15.24 2.05 -12.59
N ALA A 20 -16.11 2.81 -13.25
CA ALA A 20 -16.02 4.27 -13.30
C ALA A 20 -16.35 4.95 -11.96
N SER A 21 -17.21 4.33 -11.15
CA SER A 21 -17.50 4.77 -9.78
C SER A 21 -16.33 4.46 -8.85
N ASP A 22 -15.75 3.27 -8.98
CA ASP A 22 -14.61 2.81 -8.20
C ASP A 22 -13.35 3.62 -8.55
N ALA A 23 -13.12 3.93 -9.82
CA ALA A 23 -12.05 4.83 -10.27
C ALA A 23 -12.16 6.22 -9.63
N ARG A 24 -13.34 6.84 -9.66
CA ARG A 24 -13.56 8.17 -9.03
C ARG A 24 -13.51 8.13 -7.51
N ARG A 25 -13.72 6.97 -6.89
CA ARG A 25 -13.53 6.78 -5.46
C ARG A 25 -12.05 6.64 -5.13
N ILE A 26 -11.29 5.93 -5.97
CA ILE A 26 -9.84 5.80 -5.86
C ILE A 26 -9.18 7.17 -6.07
N GLU A 27 -9.58 7.94 -7.08
CA GLU A 27 -9.07 9.29 -7.34
C GLU A 27 -9.29 10.22 -6.14
N ARG A 28 -10.48 10.24 -5.54
CA ARG A 28 -10.75 11.05 -4.33
C ARG A 28 -10.00 10.58 -3.09
N VAL A 29 -9.74 9.27 -2.98
CA VAL A 29 -8.86 8.73 -1.96
C VAL A 29 -7.42 9.18 -2.26
N VAL A 30 -6.93 9.09 -3.49
CA VAL A 30 -5.58 9.54 -3.85
C VAL A 30 -5.40 11.06 -3.64
N ASP A 31 -6.37 11.88 -4.04
CA ASP A 31 -6.35 13.35 -3.89
C ASP A 31 -6.40 13.79 -2.42
N GLY A 32 -7.22 13.14 -1.58
CA GLY A 32 -7.25 13.41 -0.14
C GLY A 32 -5.99 12.94 0.59
N TYR A 33 -5.18 12.08 -0.02
CA TYR A 33 -4.00 11.45 0.58
C TYR A 33 -2.69 12.09 0.10
N LEU A 34 -2.70 12.79 -1.04
CA LEU A 34 -1.59 13.59 -1.57
C LEU A 34 -1.30 14.86 -0.75
N ALA A 35 -2.27 15.38 0.01
CA ALA A 35 -2.12 16.59 0.81
C ALA A 35 -1.09 16.47 1.96
N ASP A 36 -0.75 15.25 2.42
CA ASP A 36 0.12 14.99 3.59
C ASP A 36 1.48 14.32 3.25
N GLY A 37 1.79 14.05 1.97
CA GLY A 37 3.12 13.60 1.49
C GLY A 37 3.63 12.21 1.91
N ARG A 38 3.21 11.63 3.05
CA ARG A 38 3.68 10.30 3.52
C ARG A 38 2.83 9.13 3.04
N PHE A 39 1.57 9.35 2.64
CA PHE A 39 0.73 8.29 2.08
C PHE A 39 1.19 7.82 0.71
N ASP A 40 1.90 8.67 -0.02
CA ASP A 40 2.52 8.32 -1.29
C ASP A 40 3.53 7.16 -1.09
N HIS A 41 4.25 7.11 0.03
CA HIS A 41 5.18 6.01 0.33
C HIS A 41 4.50 4.71 0.79
N VAL A 42 3.37 4.79 1.52
CA VAL A 42 2.59 3.61 1.93
C VAL A 42 1.85 3.02 0.74
N GLU A 43 1.28 3.85 -0.13
CA GLU A 43 0.63 3.39 -1.37
C GLU A 43 1.65 2.80 -2.34
N ARG A 44 2.81 3.43 -2.52
CA ARG A 44 3.93 2.87 -3.29
C ARG A 44 4.40 1.54 -2.72
N LEU A 45 4.47 1.41 -1.39
CA LEU A 45 4.80 0.15 -0.72
C LEU A 45 3.76 -0.93 -1.01
N PHE A 46 2.46 -0.60 -0.94
CA PHE A 46 1.37 -1.53 -1.22
C PHE A 46 1.37 -1.98 -2.69
N ARG A 47 1.47 -1.03 -3.63
CA ARG A 47 1.56 -1.34 -5.07
C ARG A 47 2.78 -2.21 -5.37
N ALA A 48 3.95 -1.88 -4.81
CA ALA A 48 5.15 -2.69 -4.97
C ALA A 48 4.99 -4.10 -4.37
N ALA A 49 4.30 -4.25 -3.23
CA ALA A 49 3.99 -5.54 -2.63
C ALA A 49 3.07 -6.40 -3.50
N THR A 50 2.07 -5.79 -4.17
CA THR A 50 1.14 -6.54 -5.04
C THR A 50 1.78 -7.15 -6.28
N VAL A 51 2.89 -6.58 -6.75
CA VAL A 51 3.65 -7.07 -7.91
C VAL A 51 4.98 -7.72 -7.53
N ASP A 52 5.21 -7.94 -6.23
CA ASP A 52 6.45 -8.49 -5.66
C ASP A 52 7.74 -7.75 -6.08
N ASP A 53 7.64 -6.43 -6.30
CA ASP A 53 8.79 -5.59 -6.65
C ASP A 53 9.59 -5.21 -5.40
N TRP A 54 10.54 -6.07 -5.05
CA TRP A 54 11.43 -5.89 -3.89
C TRP A 54 12.33 -4.65 -3.96
N GLN A 55 12.61 -4.14 -5.16
CA GLN A 55 13.40 -2.92 -5.32
C GLN A 55 12.55 -1.70 -4.95
N ALA A 56 11.32 -1.63 -5.44
CA ALA A 56 10.36 -0.60 -5.09
C ALA A 56 9.94 -0.68 -3.60
N ILE A 57 9.75 -1.88 -3.05
CA ILE A 57 9.50 -2.12 -1.61
C ILE A 57 10.66 -1.53 -0.78
N SER A 58 11.91 -1.80 -1.17
CA SER A 58 13.09 -1.31 -0.46
C SER A 58 13.21 0.22 -0.50
N LEU A 59 12.81 0.85 -1.61
CA LEU A 59 12.83 2.30 -1.76
C LEU A 59 11.75 2.96 -0.89
N ALA A 60 10.52 2.46 -0.95
CA ALA A 60 9.40 2.95 -0.16
C ALA A 60 9.65 2.76 1.35
N ALA A 61 10.16 1.61 1.76
CA ALA A 61 10.52 1.36 3.16
C ALA A 61 11.66 2.27 3.66
N ARG A 62 12.62 2.64 2.80
CA ARG A 62 13.65 3.63 3.16
C ARG A 62 13.08 5.02 3.38
N GLN A 63 12.10 5.42 2.59
CA GLN A 63 11.42 6.71 2.74
C GLN A 63 10.57 6.73 4.02
N LEU A 64 9.86 5.64 4.33
CA LEU A 64 9.11 5.48 5.58
C LEU A 64 10.00 5.43 6.83
N ALA A 65 11.24 4.95 6.69
CA ALA A 65 12.22 4.87 7.75
C ALA A 65 12.84 6.23 8.14
N GLN A 66 12.70 7.27 7.31
CA GLN A 66 13.24 8.59 7.62
C GLN A 66 12.40 9.27 8.70
N PRO A 67 13.03 9.81 9.76
CA PRO A 67 12.32 10.57 10.78
C PRO A 67 11.84 11.90 10.16
N VAL A 68 10.52 12.10 10.16
CA VAL A 68 9.92 13.42 9.87
C VAL A 68 9.69 14.09 11.21
N ALA A 69 10.08 15.35 11.32
CA ALA A 69 10.26 16.08 12.58
C ALA A 69 8.98 16.26 13.43
N GLU A 70 7.78 16.00 12.89
CA GLU A 70 6.52 16.39 13.53
C GLU A 70 5.52 15.25 13.80
N GLU A 71 5.86 13.96 13.57
CA GLU A 71 4.83 12.89 13.62
C GLU A 71 5.14 11.69 14.53
N PRO A 72 4.15 11.23 15.34
CA PRO A 72 4.28 10.14 16.29
C PRO A 72 3.99 8.77 15.66
N ALA A 73 4.77 8.36 14.65
CA ALA A 73 4.71 7.00 14.11
C ALA A 73 6.04 6.23 14.25
N PRO A 74 6.62 6.15 15.47
CA PRO A 74 7.88 5.45 15.70
C PRO A 74 7.80 3.96 15.34
N GLU A 75 6.62 3.35 15.49
CA GLU A 75 6.34 1.95 15.15
C GLU A 75 6.52 1.67 13.65
N VAL A 76 5.93 2.51 12.78
CA VAL A 76 6.06 2.39 11.32
C VAL A 76 7.51 2.60 10.88
N ALA A 77 8.18 3.62 11.43
CA ALA A 77 9.59 3.88 11.13
C ALA A 77 10.51 2.76 11.64
N ALA A 78 10.18 2.09 12.75
CA ALA A 78 10.95 0.95 13.26
C ALA A 78 10.78 -0.28 12.36
N ALA A 79 9.54 -0.63 12.00
CA ALA A 79 9.24 -1.74 11.10
C ALA A 79 9.88 -1.54 9.71
N ALA A 80 9.82 -0.31 9.18
CA ALA A 80 10.42 0.04 7.90
C ALA A 80 11.95 -0.09 7.92
N ARG A 81 12.60 0.34 9.02
CA ARG A 81 14.05 0.17 9.21
C ARG A 81 14.45 -1.30 9.24
N GLU A 82 13.68 -2.14 9.93
CA GLU A 82 13.99 -3.57 10.03
C GLU A 82 13.83 -4.30 8.68
N LEU A 83 12.79 -3.96 7.92
CA LEU A 83 12.59 -4.47 6.56
C LEU A 83 13.76 -4.08 5.64
N VAL A 84 14.18 -2.81 5.66
CA VAL A 84 15.31 -2.31 4.85
C VAL A 84 16.61 -3.02 5.22
N ARG A 85 16.90 -3.20 6.52
CA ARG A 85 18.09 -3.94 6.96
C ARG A 85 18.09 -5.37 6.47
N THR A 86 16.93 -6.03 6.52
CA THR A 86 16.78 -7.43 6.11
C THR A 86 16.97 -7.60 4.61
N ILE A 87 16.34 -6.74 3.80
CA ILE A 87 16.50 -6.74 2.32
C ILE A 87 17.93 -6.35 1.91
N ARG A 88 18.61 -5.49 2.68
CA ARG A 88 19.98 -5.08 2.36
C ARG A 88 21.01 -6.16 2.67
N ARG A 89 20.78 -6.97 3.72
CA ARG A 89 21.72 -8.02 4.15
C ARG A 89 21.57 -9.30 3.35
N ASN A 90 20.35 -9.64 2.95
CA ASN A 90 20.03 -10.88 2.24
C ASN A 90 19.14 -10.59 1.03
N ARG A 91 19.16 -11.48 0.01
CA ARG A 91 18.09 -11.50 -1.01
C ARG A 91 16.72 -11.61 -0.31
N PRO A 92 15.63 -11.10 -0.91
CA PRO A 92 14.29 -11.25 -0.37
C PRO A 92 14.03 -12.69 0.05
N THR A 93 13.69 -12.89 1.32
CA THR A 93 13.43 -14.22 1.88
C THR A 93 12.02 -14.25 2.46
N ARG A 94 11.57 -15.43 2.89
CA ARG A 94 10.32 -15.59 3.65
C ARG A 94 10.26 -14.64 4.87
N ARG A 95 11.40 -14.34 5.50
CA ARG A 95 11.50 -13.36 6.59
C ARG A 95 11.22 -11.93 6.12
N SER A 96 11.67 -11.55 4.92
CA SER A 96 11.37 -10.25 4.32
C SER A 96 9.87 -10.07 4.05
N ALA A 97 9.17 -11.14 3.64
CA ALA A 97 7.72 -11.12 3.44
C ALA A 97 6.94 -10.97 4.76
N VAL A 98 7.40 -11.61 5.84
CA VAL A 98 6.81 -11.45 7.18
C VAL A 98 6.96 -10.00 7.65
N LEU A 99 8.16 -9.43 7.55
CA LEU A 99 8.44 -8.04 7.94
C LEU A 99 7.66 -7.02 7.09
N LEU A 100 7.42 -7.32 5.82
CA LEU A 100 6.56 -6.50 4.96
C LEU A 100 5.11 -6.51 5.46
N GLY A 101 4.59 -7.68 5.83
CA GLY A 101 3.27 -7.80 6.45
C GLY A 101 3.15 -7.01 7.75
N GLU A 102 4.15 -7.08 8.62
CA GLU A 102 4.22 -6.31 9.86
C GLU A 102 4.23 -4.79 9.60
N LEU A 103 4.99 -4.34 8.60
CA LEU A 103 5.03 -2.92 8.19
C LEU A 103 3.67 -2.44 7.68
N LEU A 104 2.99 -3.23 6.84
CA LEU A 104 1.66 -2.89 6.33
C LEU A 104 0.62 -2.84 7.47
N GLN A 105 0.70 -3.74 8.43
CA GLN A 105 -0.18 -3.75 9.60
C GLN A 105 0.04 -2.54 10.52
N ALA A 106 1.30 -2.12 10.70
CA ALA A 106 1.63 -0.91 11.45
C ALA A 106 1.06 0.34 10.76
N CYS A 107 1.16 0.42 9.43
CA CYS A 107 0.58 1.52 8.65
C CYS A 107 -0.96 1.57 8.79
N ARG A 108 -1.62 0.40 8.76
CA ARG A 108 -3.07 0.30 8.93
C ARG A 108 -3.52 0.76 10.32
N THR A 109 -2.84 0.30 11.38
CA THR A 109 -3.16 0.68 12.77
C THR A 109 -3.05 2.20 12.96
N LEU A 110 -2.02 2.83 12.38
CA LEU A 110 -1.86 4.28 12.42
C LEU A 110 -3.01 5.00 11.71
N GLN A 111 -3.43 4.50 10.55
CA GLN A 111 -4.54 5.07 9.79
C GLN A 111 -5.88 4.96 10.54
N GLU A 112 -6.11 3.83 11.21
CA GLU A 112 -7.30 3.61 12.06
C GLU A 112 -7.30 4.59 13.24
N ARG A 113 -6.16 4.78 13.92
CA ARG A 113 -6.01 5.77 15.00
C ARG A 113 -6.29 7.20 14.54
N ARG A 114 -5.82 7.60 13.35
CA ARG A 114 -6.07 8.94 12.80
C ARG A 114 -7.54 9.17 12.45
N ARG A 115 -8.19 8.16 11.85
CA ARG A 115 -9.63 8.22 11.53
C ARG A 115 -10.50 8.30 12.78
N ALA A 116 -10.10 7.65 13.87
CA ALA A 116 -10.81 7.73 15.15
C ALA A 116 -10.61 9.08 15.87
N ALA A 117 -9.59 9.85 15.49
CA ALA A 117 -9.27 11.16 16.05
C ALA A 117 -9.80 12.34 15.21
N SER A 118 -10.41 12.06 14.05
CA SER A 118 -11.06 13.04 13.15
C SER A 118 -12.57 13.00 13.33
#